data_AF-A0A932L2U9-F1
#
_entry.id   AF-A0A932L2U9-F1
#
_cell.length_a   1.000
_cell.length_b   1.000
_cell.length_c   1.000
_cell.angle_alpha   90.00
_cell.angle_beta   90.00
_cell.angle_gamma   90.00
#
_symmetry.space_group_name_H-M   'P 1'
#
loop_
_entity.id
_entity.type
_entity.pdbx_description
1 polymer ?
#
loop_
_entity_poly.entity_id
_entity_poly.type
_entity_poly.pdbx_seq_one_letter_code
_entity_poly.pdbx_strand_id
1 'polypeptide(L)'
;MRLLFLCLCLMLAVMPVQADSVSAIAAVRAQPKVLDAQIDDRGNLFVVVKNENIAWDQYAAYMCALVRPHQARVFVTNIIDMTSVGRGAKPAEWKRLAQLKCS
;
A
#
# COMPACT_ATOMS: atom_id res chain seq x y z
N MET A 1 12.87 -23.77 -40.81
CA MET A 1 11.72 -23.70 -39.88
C MET A 1 12.13 -23.72 -38.39
N ARG A 2 13.31 -23.20 -38.00
CA ARG A 2 13.76 -23.18 -36.58
C ARG A 2 13.69 -21.79 -35.92
N LEU A 3 13.56 -20.72 -36.70
CA LEU A 3 13.54 -19.33 -36.21
C LEU A 3 12.16 -18.87 -35.70
N LEU A 4 11.08 -19.57 -36.06
CA LEU A 4 9.72 -19.21 -35.64
C LEU A 4 9.39 -19.59 -34.19
N PHE A 5 10.10 -20.56 -33.61
CA PHE A 5 9.84 -21.00 -32.23
C PHE A 5 10.49 -20.11 -31.17
N LEU A 6 11.53 -19.33 -31.51
CA LEU A 6 12.23 -18.49 -30.54
C LEU A 6 11.45 -17.21 -30.19
N CYS A 7 10.64 -16.68 -31.12
CA CYS A 7 9.86 -15.46 -30.88
C CYS A 7 8.66 -15.68 -29.96
N LEU A 8 8.13 -16.91 -29.85
CA LEU A 8 6.93 -17.18 -29.05
C LEU A 8 7.22 -17.19 -27.54
N CYS A 9 8.45 -17.47 -27.11
CA CYS A 9 8.83 -17.48 -25.70
C CYS A 9 9.05 -16.08 -25.11
N LEU A 10 9.33 -15.06 -25.94
CA LEU A 10 9.51 -13.68 -25.46
C LEU A 10 8.19 -12.95 -25.18
N MET A 11 7.05 -13.42 -25.71
CA MET A 11 5.74 -12.80 -25.45
C MET A 11 5.13 -13.21 -24.10
N LEU A 12 5.61 -14.28 -23.46
CA LEU A 12 5.11 -14.76 -22.17
C LEU A 12 5.66 -13.97 -20.96
N ALA A 13 6.61 -13.06 -21.18
CA ALA A 13 7.18 -12.21 -20.14
C ALA A 13 6.50 -10.83 -20.04
N VAL A 14 5.44 -10.57 -20.80
CA VAL A 14 4.59 -9.39 -20.61
C VAL A 14 3.67 -9.66 -19.42
N MET A 15 4.24 -9.69 -18.22
CA MET A 15 3.45 -9.63 -17.00
C MET A 15 2.66 -8.32 -17.01
N PRO A 16 1.35 -8.33 -16.70
CA PRO A 16 0.62 -7.09 -16.53
C PRO A 16 1.34 -6.30 -15.44
N VAL A 17 1.64 -5.05 -15.76
CA VAL A 17 2.21 -4.05 -14.88
C VAL A 17 1.34 -3.94 -13.61
N GLN A 18 1.64 -4.76 -12.60
CA GLN A 18 1.29 -4.53 -11.20
C GLN A 18 2.27 -3.54 -10.54
N ALA A 19 3.07 -2.82 -11.35
CA ALA A 19 4.28 -2.11 -10.93
C ALA A 19 4.05 -0.86 -10.07
N ASP A 20 2.86 -0.70 -9.53
CA ASP A 20 2.41 0.55 -9.00
C ASP A 20 1.97 0.41 -7.53
N SER A 21 1.01 -0.47 -7.24
CA SER A 21 0.65 -0.79 -5.86
C SER A 21 1.81 -1.44 -5.10
N VAL A 22 2.57 -2.31 -5.77
CA VAL A 22 3.72 -3.00 -5.17
C VAL A 22 4.83 -2.01 -4.79
N SER A 23 5.15 -1.07 -5.68
CA SER A 23 6.18 -0.07 -5.41
C SER A 23 5.71 0.94 -4.36
N ALA A 24 4.43 1.31 -4.35
CA ALA A 24 3.82 2.13 -3.31
C ALA A 24 3.88 1.45 -1.93
N ILE A 25 3.50 0.18 -1.84
CA ILE A 25 3.57 -0.60 -0.58
C ILE A 25 5.02 -0.69 -0.10
N ALA A 26 5.97 -0.94 -1.00
CA ALA A 26 7.39 -0.98 -0.66
C ALA A 26 7.88 0.37 -0.11
N ALA A 27 7.50 1.49 -0.74
CA ALA A 27 7.86 2.82 -0.28
C ALA A 27 7.24 3.16 1.08
N VAL A 28 5.98 2.77 1.32
CA VAL A 28 5.30 2.92 2.61
C VAL A 28 5.98 2.08 3.68
N ARG A 29 6.31 0.81 3.40
CA ARG A 29 7.02 -0.07 4.34
C ARG A 29 8.44 0.40 4.68
N ALA A 30 9.07 1.15 3.77
CA ALA A 30 10.37 1.77 4.04
C ALA A 30 10.27 2.99 4.97
N GLN A 31 9.07 3.47 5.28
CA GLN A 31 8.91 4.61 6.19
C GLN A 31 9.12 4.23 7.64
N PRO A 32 9.65 5.15 8.47
CA PRO A 32 9.77 4.92 9.90
C PRO A 32 8.39 4.66 10.51
N LYS A 33 8.33 3.81 11.54
CA LYS A 33 7.10 3.49 12.31
C LYS A 33 6.05 2.65 11.57
N VAL A 34 6.22 2.41 10.27
CA VAL A 34 5.39 1.45 9.54
C VAL A 34 5.86 0.05 9.87
N LEU A 35 4.92 -0.79 10.30
CA LEU A 35 5.15 -2.19 10.64
C LEU A 35 4.64 -3.09 9.51
N ASP A 36 3.52 -2.69 8.93
CA ASP A 36 2.99 -3.31 7.72
C ASP A 36 2.17 -2.29 6.92
N ALA A 37 1.97 -2.59 5.65
CA ALA A 37 1.11 -1.82 4.78
C ALA A 37 0.45 -2.73 3.74
N GLN A 38 -0.81 -2.44 3.45
CA GLN A 38 -1.58 -3.13 2.41
C GLN A 38 -2.47 -2.13 1.68
N ILE A 39 -2.74 -2.41 0.41
CA ILE A 39 -3.72 -1.67 -0.40
C ILE A 39 -4.80 -2.67 -0.80
N ASP A 40 -6.06 -2.33 -0.54
CA ASP A 40 -7.19 -3.15 -1.01
C ASP A 40 -7.57 -2.82 -2.46
N ASP A 41 -8.44 -3.65 -3.05
CA ASP A 41 -8.90 -3.49 -4.44
C ASP A 41 -9.69 -2.18 -4.68
N ARG A 42 -10.10 -1.49 -3.61
CA ARG A 42 -10.82 -0.21 -3.67
C ARG A 42 -9.89 0.99 -3.56
N GLY A 43 -8.58 0.76 -3.43
CA GLY A 43 -7.61 1.84 -3.29
C GLY A 43 -7.54 2.43 -1.89
N ASN A 44 -7.93 1.68 -0.86
CA ASN A 44 -7.66 2.06 0.52
C ASN A 44 -6.28 1.54 0.93
N LEU A 45 -5.37 2.45 1.23
CA LEU A 45 -4.10 2.14 1.89
C LEU A 45 -4.35 1.98 3.39
N PHE A 46 -3.93 0.85 3.95
CA PHE A 46 -3.90 0.61 5.38
C PHE A 46 -2.43 0.55 5.82
N VAL A 47 -2.05 1.47 6.70
CA VAL A 47 -0.70 1.56 7.25
C VAL A 47 -0.77 1.17 8.72
N VAL A 48 -0.17 0.04 9.07
CA VAL A 48 -0.14 -0.47 10.44
C VAL A 48 1.07 0.12 11.16
N VAL A 49 0.82 0.76 12.29
CA VAL A 49 1.84 1.50 13.07
C VAL A 49 1.71 1.19 14.56
N LYS A 50 2.78 1.49 15.31
CA LYS A 50 2.69 1.58 16.77
C LYS A 50 2.02 2.90 17.14
N ASN A 51 0.99 2.86 17.99
CA ASN A 51 0.38 4.09 18.49
C ASN A 51 1.35 4.80 19.45
N GLU A 52 1.64 6.06 19.13
CA GLU A 52 2.63 6.93 19.76
C GLU A 52 2.06 8.37 19.75
N ASN A 53 2.67 9.27 20.52
CA ASN A 53 2.20 10.65 20.62
C ASN A 53 2.64 11.48 19.39
N ILE A 54 1.97 11.31 18.26
CA ILE A 54 2.22 12.07 17.03
C ILE A 54 0.92 12.54 16.36
N ALA A 55 1.05 13.53 15.48
CA ALA A 55 -0.04 14.05 14.66
C ALA A 55 -0.38 13.07 13.51
N TRP A 56 -1.23 12.08 13.80
CA TRP A 56 -1.58 11.02 12.85
C TRP A 56 -2.23 11.53 11.56
N ASP A 57 -2.98 12.64 11.59
CA ASP A 57 -3.56 13.23 10.39
C ASP A 57 -2.50 13.80 9.44
N GLN A 58 -1.46 14.44 9.98
CA GLN A 58 -0.31 14.93 9.20
C GLN A 58 0.48 13.75 8.61
N TYR A 59 0.61 12.68 9.38
CA TYR A 59 1.25 11.45 8.92
C TYR A 59 0.46 10.77 7.79
N ALA A 60 -0.87 10.76 7.87
CA ALA A 60 -1.74 10.29 6.78
C ALA A 60 -1.59 11.15 5.51
N ALA A 61 -1.46 12.47 5.65
CA ALA A 61 -1.18 13.38 4.53
C ALA A 61 0.17 13.10 3.87
N TYR A 62 1.19 12.86 4.69
CA TYR A 62 2.50 12.45 4.20
C TYR A 62 2.44 11.13 3.41
N MET A 63 1.68 10.15 3.89
CA MET A 63 1.49 8.87 3.20
C MET A 63 0.79 9.05 1.84
N CYS A 64 -0.24 9.91 1.75
CA CYS A 64 -0.86 10.24 0.46
C CYS A 64 0.15 10.85 -0.53
N ALA A 65 1.03 11.74 -0.07
CA ALA A 65 2.07 12.33 -0.92
C ALA A 65 3.12 11.29 -1.36
N LEU A 66 3.48 10.37 -0.46
CA LEU A 66 4.45 9.31 -0.71
C LEU A 66 3.99 8.32 -1.79
N VAL A 67 2.72 7.92 -1.79
CA VAL A 67 2.21 6.92 -2.75
C VAL A 67 1.89 7.50 -4.13
N ARG A 68 1.64 8.81 -4.22
CA ARG A 68 1.33 9.52 -5.47
C ARG A 68 2.32 9.25 -6.63
N PRO A 69 3.66 9.32 -6.46
CA PRO A 69 4.62 9.08 -7.55
C PRO A 69 4.67 7.63 -8.04
N HIS A 70 4.17 6.67 -7.26
CA HIS A 70 4.13 5.28 -7.68
C HIS A 70 3.09 5.01 -8.78
N GLN A 71 2.15 5.97 -8.96
CA GLN A 71 0.92 5.95 -9.77
C GLN A 71 -0.28 5.25 -9.09
N ALA A 72 -0.15 4.93 -7.80
CA ALA A 72 -1.04 3.97 -7.17
C ALA A 72 -2.41 4.58 -7.01
N ARG A 73 -3.45 3.81 -7.32
CA ARG A 73 -4.85 4.19 -7.11
C ARG A 73 -5.19 4.16 -5.62
N VAL A 74 -4.51 4.98 -4.82
CA VAL A 74 -4.80 5.16 -3.39
C VAL A 74 -5.68 6.40 -3.25
N PHE A 75 -6.94 6.19 -2.89
CA PHE A 75 -7.91 7.26 -2.68
C PHE A 75 -8.06 7.62 -1.20
N VAL A 76 -7.74 6.68 -0.32
CA VAL A 76 -7.85 6.86 1.14
C VAL A 76 -6.65 6.21 1.82
N THR A 77 -6.01 6.93 2.73
CA THR A 77 -5.03 6.37 3.65
C THR A 77 -5.63 6.23 5.04
N ASN A 78 -5.53 5.03 5.61
CA ASN A 78 -5.95 4.69 6.97
C ASN A 78 -4.70 4.36 7.79
N ILE A 79 -4.52 5.04 8.91
CA ILE A 79 -3.46 4.72 9.88
C ILE A 79 -4.07 3.83 10.97
N ILE A 80 -3.52 2.64 11.16
CA ILE A 80 -4.07 1.57 11.98
C ILE A 80 -3.17 1.28 13.16
N ASP A 81 -3.75 1.20 14.36
CA ASP A 81 -3.06 0.80 15.58
C ASP A 81 -2.77 -0.71 15.55
N MET A 82 -1.48 -1.10 15.59
CA MET A 82 -1.06 -2.50 15.54
C MET A 82 -1.71 -3.38 16.62
N THR A 83 -2.05 -2.80 17.78
CA THR A 83 -2.63 -3.55 18.91
C THR A 83 -4.04 -4.09 18.58
N SER A 84 -4.68 -3.52 17.56
CA SER A 84 -5.97 -3.96 17.06
C SER A 84 -5.89 -5.04 15.98
N VAL A 85 -4.74 -5.21 15.30
CA VAL A 85 -4.58 -6.15 14.18
C VAL A 85 -4.25 -7.58 14.67
N GLY A 86 -3.40 -7.71 15.69
CA GLY A 86 -2.83 -9.00 16.11
C GLY A 86 -3.77 -10.02 16.77
N ARG A 87 -5.03 -9.67 17.04
CA ARG A 87 -6.01 -10.56 17.71
C ARG A 87 -6.92 -11.34 16.75
N GLY A 88 -6.52 -11.48 15.48
CA GLY A 88 -7.38 -12.08 14.44
C GLY A 88 -8.56 -11.18 14.05
N ALA A 89 -8.51 -9.90 14.43
CA ALA A 89 -9.54 -8.92 14.14
C ALA A 89 -9.61 -8.64 12.65
N LYS A 90 -10.82 -8.53 12.13
CA LYS A 90 -11.05 -8.20 10.72
C LYS A 90 -10.70 -6.73 10.46
N PRO A 91 -10.39 -6.34 9.21
CA PRO A 91 -10.12 -4.94 8.86
C PRO A 91 -11.17 -3.93 9.34
N ALA A 92 -12.44 -4.34 9.40
CA ALA A 92 -13.54 -3.51 9.91
C ALA A 92 -13.47 -3.23 11.43
N GLU A 93 -12.74 -4.04 12.19
CA GLU A 93 -12.61 -3.97 13.65
C GLU A 93 -11.31 -3.27 14.07
N TRP A 94 -10.45 -2.95 13.11
CA TRP A 94 -9.18 -2.29 13.40
C TRP A 94 -9.39 -0.86 13.91
N LYS A 95 -8.61 -0.51 14.92
CA LYS A 95 -8.63 0.83 15.50
C LYS A 95 -7.88 1.78 14.56
N ARG A 96 -8.62 2.71 13.98
CA ARG A 96 -8.10 3.80 13.14
C ARG A 96 -7.60 4.94 14.03
N LEU A 97 -6.35 5.32 13.83
CA LEU A 97 -5.72 6.47 14.47
C LEU A 97 -5.95 7.75 13.66
N ALA A 98 -5.94 7.63 12.32
CA ALA A 98 -6.29 8.69 11.40
C ALA A 98 -6.81 8.11 10.07
N GLN A 99 -7.54 8.93 9.33
CA GLN A 99 -7.98 8.63 7.97
C GLN A 99 -7.94 9.90 7.14
N LEU A 100 -7.36 9.82 5.94
CA LEU A 100 -7.32 10.94 5.01
C LEU A 100 -7.69 10.50 3.60
N LYS A 101 -8.47 11.33 2.90
CA LYS A 101 -8.69 11.18 1.45
C LYS A 101 -7.53 11.79 0.69
N CYS A 102 -6.91 11.01 -0.20
CA CYS A 102 -5.84 11.48 -1.07
C CYS A 102 -6.47 12.15 -2.30
N SER A 103 -6.94 13.39 -2.15
CA SER A 103 -7.38 14.26 -3.25
C SER A 103 -6.21 14.90 -3.99
#